data_AF-W2KR11-F1
#
_entry.id   AF-W2KR11-F1
#
_cell.length_a   1.000
_cell.length_b   1.000
_cell.length_c   1.000
_cell.angle_alpha   90.00
_cell.angle_beta   90.00
_cell.angle_gamma   90.00
#
_symmetry.space_group_name_H-M   'P 1'
#
loop_
_entity.id
_entity.type
_entity.pdbx_description
1 polymer ?
#
loop_
_entity_poly.entity_id
_entity_poly.type
_entity_poly.pdbx_seq_one_letter_code
_entity_poly.pdbx_strand_id
1 'polypeptide(L)'
;MLDGIAYKLFLKWEVNPADIFQRLRSVRASGKLDDNKGFIQWLQYVNKYRAKRGGESWFADYKLVELLRKSKSDAELVTLFQSLRRYPAVKNLADEMQAYMILSS
;
A
#
# COMPACT_ATOMS: atom_id res chain seq x y z
N MET A 1 -6.32 7.74 -14.62
CA MET A 1 -6.19 6.47 -13.86
C MET A 1 -5.15 5.66 -14.59
N LEU A 2 -4.10 5.16 -13.93
CA LEU A 2 -3.22 4.19 -14.61
C LEU A 2 -4.09 2.97 -14.96
N ASP A 3 -4.00 2.53 -16.20
CA ASP A 3 -4.72 1.34 -16.62
C ASP A 3 -4.19 0.09 -15.90
N GLY A 4 -4.96 -0.99 -15.91
CA GLY A 4 -4.52 -2.28 -15.36
C GLY A 4 -3.28 -2.84 -16.07
N ILE A 5 -2.88 -2.27 -17.21
CA ILE A 5 -1.69 -2.66 -17.99
C ILE A 5 -0.42 -2.16 -17.29
N ALA A 6 -0.42 -0.92 -16.79
CA ALA A 6 0.73 -0.35 -16.07
C ALA A 6 1.18 -1.21 -14.88
N TYR A 7 0.24 -1.63 -14.01
CA TYR A 7 0.59 -2.48 -12.86
C TYR A 7 1.02 -3.90 -13.25
N LYS A 8 0.56 -4.43 -14.39
CA LYS A 8 1.07 -5.69 -14.94
C LYS A 8 2.52 -5.55 -15.40
N LEU A 9 2.86 -4.44 -16.05
CA LEU A 9 4.23 -4.13 -16.47
C LEU A 9 5.14 -3.91 -15.26
N PHE A 10 4.70 -3.14 -14.27
CA PHE A 10 5.44 -2.96 -13.02
C PHE A 10 5.70 -4.29 -12.33
N LEU A 11 4.73 -5.21 -12.33
CA LEU A 11 4.91 -6.52 -11.73
C LEU A 11 5.85 -7.41 -12.55
N LYS A 12 5.80 -7.31 -13.89
CA LYS A 12 6.72 -8.01 -14.80
C LYS A 12 8.16 -7.58 -14.56
N TRP A 13 8.40 -6.27 -14.42
CA TRP A 13 9.73 -5.69 -14.16
C TRP A 13 10.07 -5.57 -12.68
N GLU A 14 9.18 -6.02 -11.81
CA GLU A 14 9.39 -6.08 -10.35
C GLU A 14 9.81 -4.73 -9.76
N VAL A 15 9.15 -3.66 -10.22
CA VAL A 15 9.42 -2.29 -9.78
C VAL A 15 9.13 -2.16 -8.29
N ASN A 16 10.04 -1.56 -7.52
CA ASN A 16 9.87 -1.44 -6.08
C ASN A 16 8.57 -0.66 -5.74
N PRO A 17 7.71 -1.16 -4.83
CA PRO A 17 6.48 -0.44 -4.46
C PRO A 17 6.71 0.98 -3.96
N ALA A 18 7.83 1.25 -3.27
CA ALA A 18 8.19 2.60 -2.82
C ALA A 18 8.47 3.56 -4.00
N ASP A 19 9.10 3.09 -5.07
CA ASP A 19 9.36 3.91 -6.27
C ASP A 19 8.06 4.31 -6.95
N ILE A 20 7.12 3.37 -7.05
CA ILE A 20 5.78 3.63 -7.61
C ILE A 20 5.06 4.67 -6.74
N PHE A 21 5.07 4.50 -5.42
CA PHE A 21 4.46 5.45 -4.50
C PHE A 21 5.08 6.84 -4.63
N GLN A 22 6.40 6.95 -4.72
CA GLN A 22 7.13 8.24 -4.83
C GLN A 22 6.98 8.93 -6.19
N ARG A 23 6.78 8.17 -7.28
CA ARG A 23 6.67 8.74 -8.64
C ARG A 23 5.24 9.10 -9.00
N LEU A 24 4.25 8.33 -8.55
CA LEU A 24 2.87 8.50 -8.98
C LEU A 24 2.07 9.43 -8.06
N ARG A 25 1.84 10.66 -8.53
CA ARG A 25 0.96 11.62 -7.82
C ARG A 25 -0.46 11.07 -7.62
N SER A 26 -0.97 10.25 -8.55
CA SER A 26 -2.29 9.63 -8.43
C SER A 26 -2.40 8.67 -7.25
N VAL A 27 -1.30 8.05 -6.81
CA VAL A 27 -1.26 7.18 -5.63
C VAL A 27 -1.20 8.02 -4.35
N ARG A 28 -0.47 9.14 -4.38
CA ARG A 28 -0.25 10.02 -3.22
C ARG A 28 -1.27 11.15 -3.04
N ALA A 29 -2.36 11.16 -3.82
CA ALA A 29 -3.28 12.31 -3.84
C ALA A 29 -3.64 12.73 -2.41
N SER A 30 -3.42 14.01 -2.09
CA SER A 30 -3.38 14.57 -0.72
C SER A 30 -4.72 14.55 0.03
N GLY A 31 -5.79 14.08 -0.60
CA GLY A 31 -7.09 13.89 0.01
C GLY A 31 -7.20 12.57 0.79
N LYS A 32 -8.40 12.00 0.80
CA LYS A 32 -8.72 10.72 1.45
C LYS A 32 -8.16 9.54 0.64
N LEU A 33 -7.07 8.94 1.12
CA LEU A 33 -6.43 7.80 0.47
C LEU A 33 -7.31 6.54 0.45
N ASP A 34 -8.22 6.40 1.42
CA ASP A 34 -9.15 5.28 1.57
C ASP A 34 -10.25 5.23 0.50
N ASP A 35 -10.46 6.31 -0.26
CA ASP A 35 -11.35 6.34 -1.44
C ASP A 35 -10.56 6.54 -2.74
N ASN A 36 -9.23 6.57 -2.65
CA ASN A 36 -8.38 6.71 -3.82
C ASN A 36 -8.16 5.35 -4.51
N LYS A 37 -8.86 5.16 -5.62
CA LYS A 37 -8.72 3.96 -6.47
C LYS A 37 -7.27 3.64 -6.86
N GLY A 38 -6.45 4.67 -7.13
CA GLY A 38 -5.03 4.49 -7.46
C GLY A 38 -4.22 4.00 -6.26
N PHE A 39 -4.55 4.46 -5.06
CA PHE A 39 -3.92 3.97 -3.82
C PHE A 39 -4.31 2.52 -3.53
N ILE A 40 -5.59 2.16 -3.67
CA ILE A 40 -6.07 0.79 -3.50
C ILE A 40 -5.40 -0.16 -4.51
N GLN A 41 -5.27 0.25 -5.77
CA GLN A 41 -4.54 -0.53 -6.79
C GLN A 41 -3.06 -0.70 -6.44
N TRP A 42 -2.43 0.34 -5.90
CA TRP A 42 -1.05 0.25 -5.43
C TRP A 42 -0.89 -0.71 -4.24
N LEU A 43 -1.84 -0.75 -3.30
CA LEU A 43 -1.83 -1.76 -2.23
C LEU A 43 -2.02 -3.19 -2.75
N GLN A 44 -2.90 -3.39 -3.74
CA GLN A 44 -3.00 -4.69 -4.43
C GLN A 44 -1.69 -5.06 -5.12
N TYR A 45 -0.98 -4.08 -5.68
CA TYR A 45 0.35 -4.29 -6.24
C TYR A 45 1.36 -4.71 -5.18
N VAL A 46 1.38 -4.11 -3.99
CA VAL A 46 2.25 -4.51 -2.88
C VAL A 46 2.07 -6.01 -2.57
N ASN A 47 0.82 -6.48 -2.43
CA ASN A 47 0.54 -7.90 -2.19
C ASN A 47 1.07 -8.80 -3.32
N LYS A 48 0.84 -8.42 -4.58
CA LYS A 48 1.33 -9.18 -5.74
C LYS A 48 2.87 -9.18 -5.82
N TYR A 49 3.50 -8.06 -5.50
CA TYR A 49 4.95 -7.91 -5.48
C TYR A 49 5.58 -8.83 -4.42
N ARG A 50 5.06 -8.80 -3.18
CA ARG A 50 5.48 -9.69 -2.09
C ARG A 50 5.32 -11.16 -2.50
N ALA A 51 4.14 -11.54 -2.98
CA ALA A 51 3.85 -12.92 -3.39
C ALA A 51 4.77 -13.42 -4.51
N LYS A 52 4.98 -12.61 -5.56
CA LYS A 52 5.85 -12.97 -6.70
C LYS A 52 7.30 -13.18 -6.28
N ARG A 53 7.78 -12.42 -5.28
CA ARG A 53 9.17 -12.47 -4.83
C ARG A 53 9.44 -13.54 -3.75
N GLY A 54 8.40 -14.22 -3.25
CA GLY A 54 8.55 -15.24 -2.22
C GLY A 54 8.33 -14.76 -0.79
N GLY A 55 7.58 -13.67 -0.61
CA GLY A 55 7.01 -13.30 0.68
C GLY A 55 7.17 -11.83 1.08
N GLU A 56 6.75 -11.56 2.32
CA GLU A 56 6.67 -10.22 2.90
C GLU A 56 8.04 -9.51 3.00
N SER A 57 9.12 -10.27 3.21
CA SER A 57 10.48 -9.74 3.41
C SER A 57 10.97 -8.82 2.28
N TRP A 58 10.45 -8.99 1.06
CA TRP A 58 10.78 -8.14 -0.09
C TRP A 58 10.21 -6.74 -0.02
N PHE A 59 9.14 -6.55 0.74
CA PHE A 59 8.57 -5.24 1.06
C PHE A 59 7.85 -5.33 2.41
N ALA A 60 8.62 -5.43 3.50
CA ALA A 60 8.11 -5.70 4.84
C ALA A 60 7.10 -4.65 5.34
N ASP A 61 6.28 -5.03 6.31
CA ASP A 61 5.23 -4.19 6.88
C ASP A 61 5.75 -2.86 7.41
N TYR A 62 6.88 -2.86 8.12
CA TYR A 62 7.50 -1.63 8.61
C TYR A 62 7.84 -0.64 7.48
N LYS A 63 8.30 -1.13 6.32
CA LYS A 63 8.62 -0.28 5.16
C LYS A 63 7.38 0.39 4.59
N LEU A 64 6.26 -0.33 4.56
CA LEU A 64 4.98 0.22 4.10
C LEU A 64 4.50 1.31 5.06
N VAL A 65 4.49 1.04 6.37
CA VAL A 65 4.04 2.01 7.36
C VAL A 65 4.94 3.24 7.41
N GLU A 66 6.27 3.08 7.44
CA GLU A 66 7.22 4.21 7.40
C GLU A 66 7.05 5.07 6.14
N LEU A 67 6.80 4.45 4.99
CA LEU A 67 6.57 5.18 3.75
C LEU A 67 5.35 6.10 3.84
N LEU A 68 4.26 5.64 4.47
CA LEU A 68 3.04 6.43 4.63
C LEU A 68 3.19 7.48 5.75
N ARG A 69 3.93 7.15 6.82
CA ARG A 69 4.27 8.06 7.94
C ARG A 69 4.97 9.35 7.48
N LYS A 70 5.64 9.33 6.33
CA LYS A 70 6.24 10.55 5.73
C LYS A 70 5.22 11.67 5.44
N SER A 71 3.93 11.36 5.40
CA SER A 71 2.87 12.32 5.06
C SER A 71 1.61 12.21 5.92
N LYS A 72 1.58 11.28 6.87
CA LYS A 72 0.42 10.94 7.68
C LYS A 72 0.84 10.63 9.10
N SER A 73 0.09 11.15 10.07
CA SER A 73 0.22 10.77 11.47
C SER A 73 -0.25 9.34 11.70
N ASP A 74 0.17 8.72 12.81
CA ASP A 74 -0.26 7.37 13.17
C ASP A 74 -1.79 7.29 13.35
N ALA A 75 -2.43 8.32 13.89
CA ALA A 75 -3.89 8.38 13.99
C ALA A 75 -4.58 8.38 12.61
N GLU A 76 -4.04 9.12 11.64
CA GLU A 76 -4.53 9.08 10.25
C GLU A 76 -4.31 7.70 9.61
N LEU A 77 -3.18 7.05 9.87
CA LEU A 77 -2.88 5.72 9.34
C LEU A 77 -3.80 4.64 9.93
N VAL A 78 -4.08 4.69 11.23
CA VAL A 78 -5.06 3.81 11.87
C VAL A 78 -6.44 3.98 11.20
N THR A 79 -6.87 5.23 11.01
CA THR A 79 -8.16 5.52 10.35
C THR A 79 -8.18 5.04 8.89
N LEU A 80 -7.06 5.21 8.18
CA LEU A 80 -6.88 4.74 6.81
C LEU A 80 -7.00 3.22 6.72
N PHE A 81 -6.26 2.46 7.53
CA PHE A 81 -6.29 1.00 7.50
C PHE A 81 -7.65 0.45 7.94
N GLN A 82 -8.29 1.05 8.94
CA GLN A 82 -9.68 0.73 9.29
C GLN A 82 -10.62 0.89 8.10
N SER A 83 -10.50 2.00 7.39
CA SER A 83 -11.35 2.31 6.24
C SER A 83 -11.10 1.38 5.04
N LEU A 84 -9.87 0.87 4.86
CA LEU A 84 -9.52 -0.02 3.75
C LEU A 84 -10.08 -1.44 3.89
N ARG A 85 -10.47 -1.87 5.10
CA ARG A 85 -11.08 -3.19 5.33
C ARG A 85 -12.35 -3.45 4.53
N ARG A 86 -13.05 -2.39 4.11
CA ARG A 86 -14.24 -2.49 3.26
C ARG A 86 -13.96 -3.05 1.87
N TYR A 87 -12.69 -3.06 1.44
CA TYR A 87 -12.26 -3.57 0.13
C TYR A 87 -11.66 -4.97 0.28
N PRO A 88 -12.35 -6.03 -0.15
CA PRO A 88 -11.88 -7.40 0.04
C PRO A 88 -10.46 -7.67 -0.49
N ALA A 89 -10.08 -7.02 -1.59
CA ALA A 89 -8.77 -7.20 -2.24
C ALA A 89 -7.57 -6.71 -1.42
N VAL A 90 -7.78 -5.85 -0.41
CA VAL A 90 -6.70 -5.30 0.43
C VAL A 90 -7.00 -5.42 1.92
N LYS A 91 -8.09 -6.10 2.30
CA LYS A 91 -8.51 -6.24 3.70
C LYS A 91 -7.41 -6.87 4.56
N ASN A 92 -6.82 -7.97 4.13
CA ASN A 92 -5.78 -8.67 4.91
C ASN A 92 -4.56 -7.79 5.14
N LEU A 93 -4.10 -7.09 4.10
CA LEU A 93 -3.00 -6.13 4.24
C LEU A 93 -3.34 -5.03 5.24
N ALA A 94 -4.57 -4.51 5.23
CA ALA A 94 -5.00 -3.50 6.20
C ALA A 94 -5.04 -4.04 7.64
N ASP A 95 -5.43 -5.32 7.83
CA ASP A 95 -5.38 -6.00 9.12
C ASP A 95 -3.94 -6.16 9.62
N GLU A 96 -3.03 -6.62 8.75
CA GLU A 96 -1.59 -6.76 9.02
C GLU A 96 -0.97 -5.43 9.42
N MET A 97 -1.23 -4.36 8.65
CA MET A 97 -0.69 -3.02 8.96
C MET A 97 -1.16 -2.50 10.31
N GLN A 98 -2.43 -2.69 10.64
CA GLN A 98 -2.93 -2.21 11.93
C GLN A 98 -2.42 -3.05 13.10
N ALA A 99 -2.29 -4.38 12.92
CA ALA A 99 -1.66 -5.24 13.91
C ALA A 99 -0.19 -4.85 14.14
N TYR A 100 0.58 -4.63 13.07
CA TYR A 100 1.94 -4.13 13.14
C TYR A 100 2.02 -2.81 13.90
N MET A 101 1.16 -1.84 13.57
CA MET A 101 1.16 -0.54 14.25
C MET A 101 0.90 -0.65 15.75
N ILE A 102 0.05 -1.59 16.20
CA ILE A 102 -0.22 -1.83 17.63
C ILE A 102 0.97 -2.50 18.31
N LEU A 103 1.56 -3.52 17.68
CA LEU A 103 2.65 -4.32 18.26
C LEU A 103 4.01 -3.62 18.23
N SER A 104 4.16 -2.56 17.43
CA SER A 104 5.38 -1.77 17.30
C SER A 104 5.30 -0.38 17.96
N SER A 105 4.22 -0.10 18.68
CA SER A 105 4.03 1.13 19.46
C SER A 105 4.85 1.16 20.75
#